data_AF-A0AA39PPR6-F1
#
_entry.id   AF-A0AA39PPR6-F1
#
_cell.length_a   1.000
_cell.length_b   1.000
_cell.length_c   1.000
_cell.angle_alpha   90.00
_cell.angle_beta   90.00
_cell.angle_gamma   90.00
#
_symmetry.space_group_name_H-M   'P 1'
#
loop_
_entity.id
_entity.type
_entity.pdbx_description
1 polymer ?
#
loop_
_entity_poly.entity_id
_entity_poly.type
_entity_poly.pdbx_seq_one_letter_code
_entity_poly.pdbx_strand_id
1 'polypeptide(L)'
;MSDTVSIRRKEATYYDNLRTILRKHFPTLSRDAMIIQTNNLDICKKEYVDIPGELWGDIGPRIRSIKIVTRSVTRPPPETYLGQSDDFYGADEDSALPPKQCYIIATVGANSVFVPRGRVTDYEDLVVSLVRYFPDLVQDHVVVQTSEGSNIPPGMWPDISQDIGNIKVISRRSRKMTIFVELLTGETESVTLSRSALVSDLADLIYSYNKYFVYQGEWLKFDRKLSDYNIREGSTVQQVEHSSKPWDWD
;
A
#
# COMPACT_ATOMS: atom_id res chain seq x y z
N MET A 1 -20.31 -29.56 4.03
CA MET A 1 -19.22 -30.38 4.60
C MET A 1 -17.92 -29.65 4.32
N SER A 2 -17.10 -29.40 5.34
CA SER A 2 -15.77 -28.82 5.16
C SER A 2 -14.78 -29.94 4.88
N ASP A 3 -14.44 -30.14 3.62
CA ASP A 3 -13.47 -31.17 3.24
C ASP A 3 -12.08 -30.79 3.77
N THR A 4 -11.52 -31.66 4.59
CA THR A 4 -10.22 -31.44 5.24
C THR A 4 -9.24 -32.50 4.74
N VAL A 5 -8.03 -32.06 4.37
CA VAL A 5 -6.94 -32.94 3.94
C VAL A 5 -5.69 -32.69 4.78
N SER A 6 -4.98 -33.77 5.12
CA SER A 6 -3.67 -33.69 5.78
C SER A 6 -2.57 -33.84 4.74
N ILE A 7 -1.65 -32.88 4.71
CA ILE A 7 -0.51 -32.86 3.77
C ILE A 7 0.77 -32.93 4.58
N ARG A 8 1.73 -33.75 4.15
CA ARG A 8 3.02 -33.83 4.82
C ARG A 8 3.79 -32.54 4.59
N ARG A 9 4.39 -31.98 5.65
CA ARG A 9 5.12 -30.70 5.57
C ARG A 9 6.20 -30.70 4.47
N LYS A 10 6.94 -31.79 4.32
CA LYS A 10 7.96 -31.97 3.26
C LYS A 10 7.42 -31.86 1.82
N GLU A 11 6.14 -32.14 1.62
CA GLU A 11 5.49 -32.07 0.31
C GLU A 11 4.96 -30.65 0.04
N ALA A 12 4.74 -29.87 1.10
CA ALA A 12 4.28 -28.49 1.07
C ALA A 12 5.43 -27.47 1.28
N THR A 13 6.69 -27.86 1.09
CA THR A 13 7.84 -26.95 1.22
C THR A 13 7.76 -25.78 0.24
N TYR A 14 7.37 -26.06 -1.01
CA TYR A 14 7.22 -25.06 -2.06
C TYR A 14 5.75 -24.78 -2.35
N TYR A 15 5.43 -23.51 -2.60
CA TYR A 15 4.05 -23.06 -2.84
C TYR A 15 3.40 -23.76 -4.04
N ASP A 16 4.13 -23.96 -5.14
CA ASP A 16 3.61 -24.63 -6.33
C ASP A 16 3.38 -26.14 -6.13
N ASN A 17 4.23 -26.79 -5.32
CA ASN A 17 4.03 -28.19 -4.94
C ASN A 17 2.75 -28.33 -4.12
N LEU A 18 2.54 -27.43 -3.15
CA LEU A 18 1.32 -27.38 -2.36
C LEU A 18 0.09 -27.19 -3.26
N ARG A 19 0.09 -26.22 -4.17
CA ARG A 19 -1.03 -26.01 -5.11
C ARG A 19 -1.32 -27.25 -5.96
N THR A 20 -0.27 -27.94 -6.40
CA THR A 20 -0.40 -29.18 -7.18
C THR A 20 -1.09 -30.29 -6.37
N ILE A 21 -0.70 -30.46 -5.11
CA ILE A 21 -1.30 -31.43 -4.19
C ILE A 21 -2.76 -31.06 -3.91
N LEU A 22 -3.02 -29.80 -3.60
CA LEU A 22 -4.37 -29.30 -3.33
C LEU A 22 -5.32 -29.54 -4.51
N ARG A 23 -4.85 -29.36 -5.76
CA ARG A 23 -5.66 -29.66 -6.94
C ARG A 23 -6.03 -31.14 -7.06
N LYS A 24 -5.14 -32.06 -6.66
CA LYS A 24 -5.44 -33.50 -6.68
C LYS A 24 -6.57 -33.84 -5.72
N HIS A 25 -6.62 -33.18 -4.57
CA HIS A 25 -7.66 -33.37 -3.56
C HIS A 25 -8.94 -32.57 -3.86
N PHE A 26 -8.80 -31.42 -4.51
CA PHE A 26 -9.88 -30.49 -4.84
C PHE A 26 -9.86 -30.14 -6.33
N PRO A 27 -10.22 -31.08 -7.22
CA PRO A 27 -10.11 -30.92 -8.67
C PRO A 27 -11.06 -29.87 -9.25
N THR A 28 -12.09 -29.48 -8.49
CA THR A 28 -13.05 -28.42 -8.87
C THR A 28 -12.46 -27.00 -8.75
N LEU A 29 -11.32 -26.85 -8.09
CA LEU A 29 -10.67 -25.55 -7.90
C LEU A 29 -9.77 -25.23 -9.08
N SER A 30 -10.04 -24.10 -9.76
CA SER A 30 -9.13 -23.56 -10.78
C SER A 30 -7.79 -23.19 -10.15
N ARG A 31 -6.69 -23.50 -10.85
CA ARG A 31 -5.32 -23.22 -10.39
C ARG A 31 -5.19 -21.75 -9.99
N ASP A 32 -5.72 -20.85 -10.80
CA ASP A 32 -5.51 -19.40 -10.66
C ASP A 32 -6.50 -18.71 -9.72
N ALA A 33 -7.60 -19.39 -9.37
CA ALA A 33 -8.59 -18.90 -8.42
C ALA A 33 -8.30 -19.32 -6.96
N MET A 34 -7.33 -20.23 -6.75
CA MET A 34 -7.01 -20.78 -5.44
C MET A 34 -6.20 -19.79 -4.59
N ILE A 35 -6.78 -19.37 -3.46
CA ILE A 35 -6.09 -18.60 -2.44
C ILE A 35 -5.82 -19.49 -1.24
N ILE A 36 -4.62 -19.37 -0.69
CA ILE A 36 -4.23 -20.01 0.57
C ILE A 36 -4.25 -18.95 1.67
N GLN A 37 -5.01 -19.21 2.72
CA GLN A 37 -5.16 -18.34 3.88
C GLN A 37 -4.69 -19.02 5.16
N THR A 38 -4.25 -18.25 6.14
CA THR A 38 -3.99 -18.73 7.50
C THR A 38 -4.51 -17.74 8.55
N ASN A 39 -4.79 -18.25 9.73
CA ASN A 39 -5.06 -17.47 10.93
C ASN A 39 -4.18 -17.91 12.11
N ASN A 40 -3.13 -18.72 11.85
CA ASN A 40 -2.31 -19.36 12.87
C ASN A 40 -1.26 -18.43 13.49
N LEU A 41 -0.97 -17.29 12.86
CA LEU A 41 -0.02 -16.31 13.40
C LEU A 41 -0.75 -15.30 14.30
N ASP A 42 -0.13 -14.91 15.41
CA ASP A 42 -0.74 -13.98 16.38
C ASP A 42 -1.13 -12.63 15.76
N ILE A 43 -0.39 -12.20 14.74
CA ILE A 43 -0.67 -10.97 13.99
C ILE A 43 -2.04 -11.02 13.29
N CYS A 44 -2.53 -12.21 12.92
CA CYS A 44 -3.82 -12.43 12.25
C CYS A 44 -5.03 -12.16 13.14
N LYS A 45 -4.87 -12.12 14.47
CA LYS A 45 -5.98 -11.91 15.43
C LYS A 45 -7.18 -12.86 15.19
N LYS A 46 -6.90 -14.12 14.82
CA LYS A 46 -7.88 -15.18 14.46
C LYS A 46 -8.63 -14.98 13.14
N GLU A 47 -8.37 -13.91 12.41
CA GLU A 47 -8.91 -13.70 11.06
C GLU A 47 -8.07 -14.44 10.01
N TYR A 48 -8.70 -14.85 8.92
CA TYR A 48 -8.00 -15.50 7.81
C TYR A 48 -7.35 -14.45 6.91
N VAL A 49 -6.05 -14.58 6.71
CA VAL A 49 -5.21 -13.68 5.92
C VAL A 49 -4.59 -14.47 4.77
N ASP A 50 -4.64 -13.91 3.57
CA ASP A 50 -4.04 -14.45 2.37
C ASP A 50 -2.53 -14.51 2.49
N ILE A 51 -1.95 -15.65 2.12
CA ILE A 51 -0.51 -15.87 2.02
C ILE A 51 -0.11 -15.72 0.55
N PRO A 52 0.59 -14.65 0.17
CA PRO A 52 1.23 -14.57 -1.14
C PRO A 52 2.23 -15.70 -1.34
N GLY A 53 2.35 -16.22 -2.57
CA GLY A 53 3.21 -17.37 -2.85
C GLY A 53 4.69 -17.10 -2.56
N GLU A 54 5.12 -15.87 -2.76
CA GLU A 54 6.45 -15.37 -2.45
C GLU A 54 6.78 -15.36 -0.95
N LEU A 55 5.77 -15.32 -0.08
CA LEU A 55 5.95 -15.36 1.38
C LEU A 55 5.82 -16.78 1.96
N TRP A 56 5.56 -17.78 1.10
CA TRP A 56 5.33 -19.14 1.56
C TRP A 56 6.56 -19.76 2.22
N GLY A 57 7.76 -19.47 1.70
CA GLY A 57 9.02 -19.97 2.28
C GLY A 57 9.19 -19.58 3.75
N ASP A 58 8.74 -18.38 4.11
CA ASP A 58 8.89 -17.86 5.47
C ASP A 58 7.69 -18.18 6.38
N ILE A 59 6.46 -18.08 5.84
CA ILE A 59 5.22 -18.26 6.61
C ILE A 59 4.86 -19.75 6.74
N GLY A 60 5.06 -20.53 5.68
CA GLY A 60 4.70 -21.95 5.60
C GLY A 60 5.25 -22.80 6.76
N PRO A 61 6.55 -22.68 7.14
CA PRO A 61 7.10 -23.40 8.27
C PRO A 61 6.45 -23.03 9.62
N ARG A 62 5.96 -21.80 9.77
CA ARG A 62 5.39 -21.27 11.01
C ARG A 62 3.92 -21.64 11.23
N ILE A 63 3.23 -22.17 10.22
CA ILE A 63 1.79 -22.48 10.29
C ILE A 63 1.51 -23.99 10.29
N ARG A 64 0.37 -24.39 10.86
CA ARG A 64 -0.04 -25.80 10.98
C ARG A 64 -1.27 -26.14 10.16
N SER A 65 -2.06 -25.12 9.84
CA SER A 65 -3.31 -25.25 9.09
C SER A 65 -3.46 -24.10 8.12
N ILE A 66 -4.09 -24.40 6.99
CA ILE A 66 -4.42 -23.45 5.94
C ILE A 66 -5.90 -23.60 5.61
N LYS A 67 -6.50 -22.50 5.17
CA LYS A 67 -7.83 -22.48 4.57
C LYS A 67 -7.69 -22.14 3.10
N ILE A 68 -8.45 -22.86 2.28
CA ILE A 68 -8.46 -22.63 0.84
C ILE A 68 -9.79 -21.98 0.49
N VAL A 69 -9.73 -20.91 -0.26
CA VAL A 69 -10.93 -20.24 -0.78
C VAL A 69 -10.73 -19.95 -2.27
N THR A 70 -11.83 -19.90 -3.00
CA THR A 70 -11.85 -19.46 -4.39
C THR A 70 -12.37 -18.05 -4.46
N ARG A 71 -11.60 -17.15 -5.05
CA ARG A 71 -12.13 -15.86 -5.50
C ARG A 71 -11.80 -15.68 -6.97
N SER A 72 -12.72 -15.08 -7.71
CA SER A 72 -12.46 -14.56 -9.06
C SER A 72 -11.53 -13.36 -8.93
N VAL A 73 -10.22 -13.61 -8.74
CA VAL A 73 -9.23 -12.54 -8.84
C VAL A 73 -8.95 -12.32 -10.31
N THR A 74 -9.18 -11.10 -10.79
CA THR A 74 -8.39 -10.52 -11.88
C THR A 74 -6.98 -10.24 -11.32
N ARG A 75 -6.23 -11.27 -10.90
CA ARG A 75 -4.83 -11.11 -10.52
C ARG A 75 -4.01 -11.25 -11.79
N PRO A 76 -3.00 -10.40 -12.03
CA PRO A 76 -1.93 -10.81 -12.93
C PRO A 76 -1.33 -12.13 -12.40
N PRO A 77 -1.03 -13.09 -13.28
CA PRO A 77 -0.50 -14.38 -12.87
C PRO A 77 0.82 -14.21 -12.08
N PRO A 78 1.07 -15.10 -11.10
CA PRO A 78 2.29 -15.05 -10.29
C PRO A 78 3.59 -15.18 -11.10
N GLU A 79 3.50 -15.59 -12.37
CA GLU A 79 4.63 -15.76 -13.29
C GLU A 79 5.30 -14.44 -13.71
N THR A 80 4.71 -13.28 -13.39
CA THR A 80 5.36 -11.97 -13.63
C THR A 80 6.37 -11.59 -12.52
N TYR A 81 6.59 -12.45 -11.54
CA TYR A 81 7.39 -12.16 -10.34
C TYR A 81 8.77 -12.81 -10.30
N LEU A 82 9.27 -13.32 -11.44
CA LEU A 82 10.68 -13.64 -11.59
C LEU A 82 11.48 -12.35 -11.84
N GLY A 83 11.66 -11.59 -10.77
CA GLY A 83 12.74 -10.62 -10.61
C GLY A 83 13.62 -11.12 -9.47
N GLN A 84 14.74 -11.73 -9.86
CA GLN A 84 15.87 -12.25 -9.08
C GLN A 84 15.97 -11.80 -7.61
N SER A 85 15.90 -12.79 -6.71
CA SER A 85 17.00 -13.09 -5.81
C SER A 85 16.81 -14.52 -5.27
N ASP A 86 17.29 -15.50 -6.03
CA ASP A 86 17.87 -16.70 -5.45
C ASP A 86 19.02 -16.20 -4.55
N ASP A 87 18.86 -16.29 -3.23
CA ASP A 87 19.89 -16.27 -2.19
C ASP A 87 19.34 -15.62 -0.90
N PHE A 88 18.54 -16.37 -0.15
CA PHE A 88 18.51 -16.18 1.31
C PHE A 88 18.58 -17.55 1.98
N TYR A 89 19.83 -17.96 2.23
CA TYR A 89 20.19 -19.16 2.97
C TYR A 89 19.60 -19.12 4.38
N GLY A 90 19.22 -20.32 4.85
CA GLY A 90 18.85 -20.71 6.21
C GLY A 90 18.80 -19.62 7.28
N ALA A 91 17.60 -19.23 7.68
CA ALA A 91 17.41 -18.67 8.99
C ALA A 91 17.46 -19.82 10.01
N ASP A 92 18.47 -19.82 10.87
CA ASP A 92 18.50 -20.59 12.11
C ASP A 92 17.15 -20.47 12.83
N GLU A 93 16.59 -21.61 13.27
CA GLU A 93 15.27 -21.68 13.92
C GLU A 93 15.16 -20.82 15.21
N ASP A 94 16.28 -20.33 15.75
CA ASP A 94 16.37 -19.63 17.04
C ASP A 94 16.47 -18.08 16.94
N SER A 95 16.66 -17.52 15.75
CA SER A 95 16.83 -16.07 15.53
C SER A 95 15.75 -15.44 14.65
N ALA A 96 14.70 -16.20 14.35
CA ALA A 96 13.60 -15.78 13.50
C ALA A 96 12.77 -14.67 14.18
N LEU A 97 12.91 -13.43 13.71
CA LEU A 97 12.15 -12.28 14.19
C LEU A 97 10.64 -12.61 14.31
N PRO A 98 9.93 -12.06 15.31
CA PRO A 98 8.50 -12.27 15.47
C PRO A 98 7.74 -11.84 14.20
N PRO A 99 6.65 -12.51 13.81
CA PRO A 99 5.93 -12.21 12.56
C PRO A 99 5.53 -10.74 12.39
N LYS A 100 5.26 -10.03 13.51
CA LYS A 100 4.95 -8.59 13.52
C LYS A 100 6.11 -7.70 13.07
N GLN A 101 7.35 -8.15 13.22
CA GLN A 101 8.56 -7.47 12.75
C GLN A 101 8.93 -7.84 11.31
N CYS A 102 8.33 -8.89 10.74
CA CYS A 102 8.56 -9.30 9.36
C CYS A 102 7.44 -8.84 8.41
N TYR A 103 6.20 -8.77 8.90
CA TYR A 103 5.01 -8.55 8.07
C TYR A 103 4.05 -7.51 8.64
N ILE A 104 3.30 -6.91 7.72
CA ILE A 104 2.13 -6.10 7.98
C ILE A 104 0.93 -6.82 7.36
N ILE A 105 -0.23 -6.80 8.02
CA ILE A 105 -1.48 -7.22 7.41
C ILE A 105 -2.15 -5.99 6.80
N ALA A 106 -2.39 -6.03 5.50
CA ALA A 106 -3.19 -5.03 4.81
C ALA A 106 -4.59 -5.57 4.51
N THR A 107 -5.62 -4.79 4.87
CA THR A 107 -7.03 -5.18 4.71
C THR A 107 -7.77 -4.23 3.80
N VAL A 108 -8.38 -4.73 2.72
CA VAL A 108 -9.30 -4.00 1.83
C VAL A 108 -10.66 -4.69 1.84
N GLY A 109 -11.66 -4.02 2.40
CA GLY A 109 -13.00 -4.62 2.56
C GLY A 109 -12.94 -5.88 3.41
N ALA A 110 -13.28 -7.03 2.83
CA ALA A 110 -13.25 -8.35 3.48
C ALA A 110 -11.96 -9.15 3.21
N ASN A 111 -11.02 -8.59 2.44
CA ASN A 111 -9.81 -9.30 2.02
C ASN A 111 -8.59 -8.76 2.78
N SER A 112 -7.84 -9.67 3.38
CA SER A 112 -6.61 -9.36 4.12
C SER A 112 -5.43 -10.10 3.52
N VAL A 113 -4.28 -9.45 3.40
CA VAL A 113 -3.06 -10.03 2.82
C VAL A 113 -1.82 -9.68 3.65
N PHE A 114 -0.86 -10.60 3.69
CA PHE A 114 0.46 -10.31 4.24
C PHE A 114 1.28 -9.46 3.27
N VAL A 115 1.87 -8.38 3.79
CA VAL A 115 2.81 -7.51 3.09
C VAL A 115 4.18 -7.60 3.80
N PRO A 116 5.27 -7.93 3.10
CA PRO A 116 6.60 -8.03 3.70
C PRO A 116 7.14 -6.63 4.02
N ARG A 117 7.61 -6.44 5.25
CA ARG A 117 8.17 -5.15 5.69
C ARG A 117 9.45 -4.77 4.96
N GLY A 118 10.26 -5.75 4.58
CA GLY A 118 11.50 -5.51 3.82
C GLY A 118 11.26 -4.90 2.42
N ARG A 119 10.03 -4.92 1.90
CA ARG A 119 9.66 -4.25 0.64
C ARG A 119 8.95 -2.92 0.84
N VAL A 120 8.79 -2.48 2.08
CA VAL A 120 8.01 -1.28 2.42
C VAL A 120 8.89 -0.36 3.24
N THR A 121 9.86 0.27 2.57
CA THR A 121 10.82 1.15 3.25
C THR A 121 10.24 2.55 3.46
N ASP A 122 9.39 2.99 2.55
CA ASP A 122 8.63 4.23 2.66
C ASP A 122 7.13 4.02 2.36
N TYR A 123 6.36 5.11 2.38
CA TYR A 123 4.93 5.07 2.12
C TYR A 123 4.61 4.78 0.65
N GLU A 124 5.47 5.16 -0.29
CA GLU A 124 5.23 4.94 -1.71
C GLU A 124 5.39 3.47 -2.07
N ASP A 125 6.44 2.83 -1.55
CA ASP A 125 6.64 1.38 -1.59
C ASP A 125 5.44 0.61 -1.05
N LEU A 126 4.83 1.13 0.03
CA LEU A 126 3.61 0.57 0.61
C LEU A 126 2.48 0.62 -0.41
N VAL A 127 2.21 1.79 -0.98
CA VAL A 127 1.12 1.97 -1.94
C VAL A 127 1.32 1.07 -3.18
N VAL A 128 2.53 1.04 -3.74
CA VAL A 128 2.88 0.16 -4.87
C VAL A 128 2.63 -1.30 -4.52
N SER A 129 3.07 -1.74 -3.33
CA SER A 129 2.82 -3.09 -2.83
C SER A 129 1.32 -3.39 -2.66
N LEU A 130 0.54 -2.43 -2.16
CA LEU A 130 -0.90 -2.58 -1.97
C LEU A 130 -1.65 -2.73 -3.30
N VAL A 131 -1.35 -1.89 -4.29
CA VAL A 131 -1.97 -1.97 -5.63
C VAL A 131 -1.64 -3.31 -6.30
N ARG A 132 -0.43 -3.85 -6.07
CA ARG A 132 -0.03 -5.18 -6.55
C ARG A 132 -0.85 -6.31 -5.93
N TYR A 133 -1.20 -6.22 -4.64
CA TYR A 133 -2.01 -7.25 -3.98
C TYR A 133 -3.52 -7.05 -4.20
N PHE A 134 -3.96 -5.81 -4.41
CA PHE A 134 -5.34 -5.41 -4.60
C PHE A 134 -5.48 -4.65 -5.93
N PRO A 135 -5.67 -5.35 -7.07
CA PRO A 135 -5.67 -4.75 -8.39
C PRO A 135 -6.84 -3.78 -8.65
N ASP A 136 -7.88 -3.84 -7.82
CA ASP A 136 -8.99 -2.88 -7.86
C ASP A 136 -8.63 -1.51 -7.25
N LEU A 137 -7.48 -1.40 -6.58
CA LEU A 137 -6.97 -0.14 -6.08
C LEU A 137 -6.30 0.65 -7.20
N VAL A 138 -6.52 1.97 -7.17
CA VAL A 138 -5.79 2.94 -7.98
C VAL A 138 -4.82 3.65 -7.05
N GLN A 139 -3.53 3.67 -7.39
CA GLN A 139 -2.42 4.24 -6.59
C GLN A 139 -2.78 5.61 -6.01
N ASP A 140 -3.22 6.56 -6.84
CA ASP A 140 -3.59 7.93 -6.45
C ASP A 140 -4.80 8.03 -5.48
N HIS A 141 -5.57 6.94 -5.34
CA HIS A 141 -6.77 6.88 -4.53
C HIS A 141 -6.56 6.07 -3.24
N VAL A 142 -5.37 5.50 -3.04
CA VAL A 142 -5.08 4.68 -1.86
C VAL A 142 -4.96 5.57 -0.63
N VAL A 143 -5.80 5.27 0.37
CA VAL A 143 -5.68 5.84 1.70
C VAL A 143 -5.44 4.72 2.68
N VAL A 144 -4.30 4.80 3.37
CA VAL A 144 -3.92 3.87 4.42
C VAL A 144 -4.43 4.40 5.76
N GLN A 145 -5.02 3.51 6.56
CA GLN A 145 -5.60 3.80 7.86
C GLN A 145 -5.09 2.81 8.90
N THR A 146 -5.06 3.24 10.16
CA THR A 146 -4.86 2.35 11.30
C THR A 146 -6.03 1.37 11.44
N SER A 147 -5.88 0.34 12.27
CA SER A 147 -7.00 -0.57 12.60
C SER A 147 -8.21 0.15 13.19
N GLU A 148 -7.98 1.30 13.84
CA GLU A 148 -8.99 2.16 14.45
C GLU A 148 -9.68 3.10 13.44
N GLY A 149 -9.18 3.17 12.20
CA GLY A 149 -9.78 3.97 11.13
C GLY A 149 -9.17 5.37 10.96
N SER A 150 -8.15 5.71 11.74
CA SER A 150 -7.40 6.97 11.60
C SER A 150 -6.53 6.93 10.35
N ASN A 151 -6.55 7.99 9.54
CA ASN A 151 -5.70 8.08 8.35
C ASN A 151 -4.22 8.17 8.76
N ILE A 152 -3.36 7.46 8.02
CA ILE A 152 -1.91 7.51 8.17
C ILE A 152 -1.34 8.43 7.09
N PRO A 153 -0.81 9.61 7.44
CA PRO A 153 -0.10 10.46 6.49
C PRO A 153 1.21 9.82 6.03
N PRO A 154 1.68 10.07 4.79
CA PRO A 154 2.95 9.55 4.29
C PRO A 154 4.14 9.86 5.20
N GLY A 155 4.23 11.10 5.68
CA GLY A 155 5.33 11.54 6.56
C GLY A 155 5.38 10.87 7.94
N MET A 156 4.29 10.24 8.38
CA MET A 156 4.28 9.48 9.65
C MET A 156 4.72 8.03 9.48
N TRP A 157 4.82 7.53 8.25
CA TRP A 157 5.13 6.13 8.00
C TRP A 157 6.47 5.67 8.61
N PRO A 158 7.58 6.42 8.48
CA PRO A 158 8.86 6.02 9.06
C PRO A 158 8.77 5.77 10.58
N ASP A 159 8.00 6.60 11.28
CA ASP A 159 7.88 6.54 12.74
C ASP A 159 6.98 5.40 13.22
N ILE A 160 5.86 5.16 12.53
CA ILE A 160 4.84 4.20 13.00
C ILE A 160 4.96 2.83 12.35
N SER A 161 5.70 2.71 11.24
CA SER A 161 5.76 1.48 10.45
C SER A 161 6.17 0.30 11.31
N GLN A 162 7.19 0.44 12.17
CA GLN A 162 7.71 -0.66 12.98
C GLN A 162 6.69 -1.24 13.96
N ASP A 163 5.82 -0.39 14.52
CA ASP A 163 4.84 -0.80 15.53
C ASP A 163 3.51 -1.23 14.93
N ILE A 164 3.20 -0.81 13.70
CA ILE A 164 1.91 -1.10 13.07
C ILE A 164 1.88 -2.48 12.41
N GLY A 165 1.21 -3.44 13.06
CA GLY A 165 1.06 -4.79 12.49
C GLY A 165 -0.14 -4.96 11.54
N ASN A 166 -1.13 -4.06 11.60
CA ASN A 166 -2.37 -4.17 10.84
C ASN A 166 -2.79 -2.80 10.31
N ILE A 167 -3.03 -2.71 8.99
CA ILE A 167 -3.51 -1.51 8.32
C ILE A 167 -4.81 -1.82 7.57
N LYS A 168 -5.70 -0.83 7.55
CA LYS A 168 -6.89 -0.82 6.68
C LYS A 168 -6.58 0.06 5.48
N VAL A 169 -6.99 -0.38 4.30
CA VAL A 169 -6.76 0.31 3.05
C VAL A 169 -8.09 0.55 2.38
N ILE A 170 -8.34 1.80 2.03
CA ILE A 170 -9.56 2.21 1.36
C ILE A 170 -9.19 2.95 0.07
N SER A 171 -9.99 2.76 -0.97
CA SER A 171 -9.92 3.59 -2.17
C SER A 171 -10.86 4.78 -1.99
N ARG A 172 -10.29 5.98 -1.83
CA ARG A 172 -11.08 7.21 -1.94
C ARG A 172 -10.92 7.71 -3.35
N ARG A 173 -11.99 7.68 -4.16
CA ARG A 173 -12.00 8.41 -5.42
C ARG A 173 -11.56 9.84 -5.11
N SER A 174 -10.39 10.22 -5.61
CA SER A 174 -10.02 11.62 -5.55
C SER A 174 -11.06 12.35 -6.39
N ARG A 175 -11.84 13.23 -5.73
CA ARG A 175 -12.53 14.27 -6.49
C ARG A 175 -11.40 15.16 -7.01
N LYS A 176 -11.08 15.00 -8.30
CA LYS A 176 -10.22 15.95 -8.99
C LYS A 176 -10.84 17.33 -8.85
N MET A 177 -9.98 18.32 -8.67
CA MET A 177 -10.34 19.72 -8.71
C MET A 177 -9.44 20.44 -9.70
N THR A 178 -10.03 21.35 -10.46
CA THR A 178 -9.28 22.27 -11.30
C THR A 178 -9.13 23.59 -10.55
N ILE A 179 -7.89 24.07 -10.45
CA ILE A 179 -7.55 25.38 -9.89
C ILE A 179 -6.81 26.20 -10.94
N PHE A 180 -6.68 27.50 -10.69
CA PHE A 180 -5.95 28.43 -11.53
C PHE A 180 -4.68 28.87 -10.82
N VAL A 181 -3.56 28.90 -11.52
CA VAL A 181 -2.30 29.46 -11.02
C VAL A 181 -1.98 30.72 -11.80
N GLU A 182 -1.93 31.84 -11.11
CA GLU A 182 -1.43 33.11 -11.65
C GLU A 182 0.10 33.09 -11.56
N LEU A 183 0.76 32.94 -12.71
CA LEU A 183 2.21 32.89 -12.83
C LEU A 183 2.80 34.30 -12.67
N LEU A 184 4.10 34.36 -12.36
CA LEU A 184 4.83 35.64 -12.28
C LEU A 184 4.83 36.44 -13.59
N THR A 185 4.60 35.78 -14.73
CA THR A 185 4.47 36.39 -16.06
C THR A 185 3.14 37.13 -16.24
N GLY A 186 2.19 36.98 -15.31
CA GLY A 186 0.81 37.46 -15.42
C GLY A 186 -0.11 36.52 -16.21
N GLU A 187 0.41 35.39 -16.69
CA GLU A 187 -0.39 34.35 -17.34
C GLU A 187 -1.09 33.49 -16.29
N THR A 188 -2.28 32.99 -16.60
CA THR A 188 -3.03 32.09 -15.74
C THR A 188 -3.10 30.70 -16.35
N GLU A 189 -2.57 29.70 -15.66
CA GLU A 189 -2.64 28.30 -16.07
C GLU A 189 -3.70 27.53 -15.27
N SER A 190 -4.49 26.68 -15.94
CA SER A 190 -5.43 25.78 -15.29
C SER A 190 -4.78 24.44 -14.98
N VAL A 191 -4.77 24.04 -13.72
CA VAL A 191 -4.14 22.79 -13.27
C VAL A 191 -5.20 21.91 -12.62
N THR A 192 -5.26 20.64 -13.03
CA THR A 192 -6.20 19.66 -12.47
C THR A 192 -5.48 18.66 -11.58
N LEU A 193 -5.85 18.62 -10.31
CA LEU A 193 -5.16 17.85 -9.27
C LEU A 193 -6.17 17.24 -8.28
N SER A 194 -5.70 16.33 -7.43
CA SER A 194 -6.52 15.77 -6.37
C SER A 194 -6.92 16.83 -5.34
N ARG A 195 -8.14 16.77 -4.77
CA ARG A 195 -8.48 17.57 -3.56
C ARG A 195 -7.54 17.30 -2.37
N SER A 196 -6.87 16.16 -2.36
CA SER A 196 -5.88 15.79 -1.34
C SER A 196 -4.45 16.10 -1.76
N ALA A 197 -4.24 16.74 -2.91
CA ALA A 197 -2.91 17.08 -3.41
C ALA A 197 -2.18 18.01 -2.45
N LEU A 198 -0.88 17.79 -2.37
CA LEU A 198 0.08 18.65 -1.69
C LEU A 198 0.38 19.88 -2.55
N VAL A 199 0.96 20.90 -1.91
CA VAL A 199 1.48 22.07 -2.62
C VAL A 199 2.68 21.69 -3.51
N SER A 200 3.45 20.67 -3.14
CA SER A 200 4.48 20.09 -4.03
C SER A 200 3.91 19.59 -5.35
N ASP A 201 2.80 18.84 -5.32
CA ASP A 201 2.17 18.28 -6.52
C ASP A 201 1.72 19.38 -7.49
N LEU A 202 1.31 20.53 -6.96
CA LEU A 202 0.99 21.72 -7.77
C LEU A 202 2.26 22.27 -8.44
N ALA A 203 3.35 22.41 -7.68
CA ALA A 203 4.61 22.96 -8.18
C ALA A 203 5.22 22.11 -9.30
N ASP A 204 5.10 20.79 -9.18
CA ASP A 204 5.60 19.82 -10.15
C ASP A 204 4.90 19.99 -11.51
N LEU A 205 3.58 20.21 -11.49
CA LEU A 205 2.75 20.36 -12.69
C LEU A 205 3.06 21.62 -13.48
N ILE A 206 3.47 22.70 -12.80
CA ILE A 206 3.83 23.97 -13.42
C ILE A 206 5.35 24.21 -13.45
N TYR A 207 6.15 23.15 -13.26
CA TYR A 207 7.61 23.16 -13.27
C TYR A 207 8.26 24.27 -12.42
N SER A 208 7.71 24.55 -11.24
CA SER A 208 8.03 25.75 -10.44
C SER A 208 8.62 25.45 -9.06
N TYR A 209 9.53 24.48 -8.99
CA TYR A 209 10.19 24.01 -7.75
C TYR A 209 10.92 25.09 -6.94
N ASN A 210 11.32 26.21 -7.55
CA ASN A 210 12.05 27.31 -6.91
C ASN A 210 11.18 28.53 -6.59
N LYS A 211 9.85 28.39 -6.63
CA LYS A 211 8.90 29.49 -6.46
C LYS A 211 7.99 29.18 -5.28
N TYR A 212 7.36 30.23 -4.76
CA TYR A 212 6.41 30.09 -3.66
C TYR A 212 5.01 30.35 -4.15
N PHE A 213 4.04 29.88 -3.36
CA PHE A 213 2.63 30.06 -3.65
C PHE A 213 1.95 30.78 -2.51
N VAL A 214 1.03 31.67 -2.84
CA VAL A 214 0.21 32.42 -1.89
C VAL A 214 -1.26 32.26 -2.27
N TYR A 215 -2.10 32.03 -1.27
CA TYR A 215 -3.54 31.98 -1.43
C TYR A 215 -4.21 32.83 -0.34
N GLN A 216 -5.06 33.78 -0.74
CA GLN A 216 -5.76 34.69 0.20
C GLN A 216 -4.82 35.40 1.21
N GLY A 217 -3.58 35.68 0.82
CA GLY A 217 -2.57 36.30 1.68
C GLY A 217 -1.80 35.33 2.59
N GLU A 218 -2.11 34.04 2.56
CA GLU A 218 -1.35 33.01 3.28
C GLU A 218 -0.33 32.31 2.38
N TRP A 219 0.88 32.11 2.90
CA TRP A 219 1.96 31.39 2.21
C TRP A 219 1.75 29.87 2.32
N LEU A 220 1.79 29.20 1.18
CA LEU A 220 1.59 27.77 1.10
C LEU A 220 2.88 27.01 1.40
N LYS A 221 2.81 26.02 2.28
CA LYS A 221 3.92 25.11 2.59
C LYS A 221 3.87 23.89 1.70
N PHE A 222 5.02 23.49 1.14
CA PHE A 222 5.13 22.36 0.20
C PHE A 222 4.65 21.03 0.77
N ASP A 223 4.77 20.82 2.09
CA ASP A 223 4.36 19.62 2.82
C ASP A 223 2.88 19.62 3.27
N ARG A 224 2.15 20.71 3.01
CA ARG A 224 0.73 20.88 3.38
C ARG A 224 -0.18 20.56 2.19
N LYS A 225 -1.41 20.16 2.51
CA LYS A 225 -2.44 19.92 1.49
C LYS A 225 -3.06 21.24 1.08
N LEU A 226 -3.46 21.33 -0.18
CA LEU A 226 -4.19 22.51 -0.68
C LEU A 226 -5.52 22.72 0.05
N SER A 227 -6.17 21.63 0.46
CA SER A 227 -7.40 21.69 1.26
C SER A 227 -7.21 22.25 2.67
N ASP A 228 -5.99 22.21 3.23
CA ASP A 228 -5.69 22.83 4.53
C ASP A 228 -5.83 24.36 4.45
N TYR A 229 -5.56 24.94 3.28
CA TYR A 229 -5.73 26.36 2.95
C TYR A 229 -7.11 26.69 2.38
N ASN A 230 -8.05 25.75 2.46
CA ASN A 230 -9.39 25.90 1.89
C ASN A 230 -9.41 26.17 0.37
N ILE A 231 -8.37 25.74 -0.36
CA ILE A 231 -8.31 25.79 -1.82
C ILE A 231 -9.26 24.72 -2.38
N ARG A 232 -10.12 25.12 -3.32
CA ARG A 232 -11.21 24.30 -3.89
C ARG A 232 -11.25 24.46 -5.40
N GLU A 233 -12.21 23.79 -6.02
CA GLU A 233 -12.56 23.97 -7.44
C GLU A 233 -12.67 25.46 -7.79
N GLY A 234 -11.92 25.88 -8.81
CA GLY A 234 -11.91 27.24 -9.32
C GLY A 234 -11.17 28.26 -8.46
N SER A 235 -10.47 27.84 -7.40
CA SER A 235 -9.59 28.74 -6.64
C SER A 235 -8.41 29.22 -7.49
N THR A 236 -7.98 30.47 -7.28
CA THR A 236 -6.78 31.04 -7.91
C THR A 236 -5.66 31.18 -6.88
N VAL A 237 -4.52 30.54 -7.15
CA VAL A 237 -3.30 30.59 -6.36
C VAL A 237 -2.28 31.48 -7.07
N GLN A 238 -1.59 32.32 -6.33
CA GLN A 238 -0.60 33.24 -6.90
C GLN A 238 0.81 32.69 -6.72
N GLN A 239 1.59 32.68 -7.79
CA GLN A 239 3.01 32.39 -7.75
C GLN A 239 3.78 33.65 -7.35
N VAL A 240 4.71 33.52 -6.40
CA VAL A 240 5.52 34.63 -5.90
C VAL A 240 7.02 34.28 -5.87
N GLU A 241 7.87 35.30 -5.95
CA GLU A 241 9.32 35.12 -5.86
C GLU A 241 9.83 35.00 -4.43
N HIS A 242 10.96 34.32 -4.26
CA HIS A 242 11.65 34.17 -2.98
C HIS A 242 11.97 35.51 -2.31
N SER A 243 12.28 36.55 -3.09
CA SER A 243 12.57 37.90 -2.60
C SER A 243 11.39 38.56 -1.88
N SER A 244 10.17 38.05 -2.09
CA SER A 244 8.94 38.59 -1.50
C SER A 244 8.54 37.91 -0.19
N LYS A 245 9.31 36.90 0.25
CA LYS A 245 9.03 36.12 1.45
C LYS A 245 9.38 36.90 2.72
N PRO A 246 8.51 36.96 3.75
CA PRO A 246 8.85 37.58 5.02
C PRO A 246 10.04 36.86 5.69
N TRP A 247 10.93 37.63 6.32
CA TRP A 247 12.18 37.16 6.95
C TRP A 247 11.99 36.17 8.11
N ASP A 248 10.76 35.98 8.58
CA ASP A 248 10.43 35.31 9.86
C ASP A 248 9.65 34.00 9.64
N TRP A 249 9.88 33.33 8.50
CA TRP A 249 9.04 32.20 8.05
C TRP A 249 9.66 30.80 8.32
N ASP A 250 10.89 30.70 8.81
CA ASP A 250 11.58 29.42 9.03
C ASP A 250 10.97 28.57 10.17
#